data_AF-A0A349EK54-F1
#
_entry.id   AF-A0A349EK54-F1
#
_cell.length_a   1.000
_cell.length_b   1.000
_cell.length_c   1.000
_cell.angle_alpha   90.00
_cell.angle_beta   90.00
_cell.angle_gamma   90.00
#
_symmetry.space_group_name_H-M   'P 1'
#
loop_
_entity.id
_entity.type
_entity.pdbx_description
1 polymer ?
#
loop_
_entity_poly.entity_id
_entity_poly.type
_entity_poly.pdbx_seq_one_letter_code
_entity_poly.pdbx_strand_id
1 'polypeptide(L)' 'MDLNVKVKEKLTGTLSIGGGYSSVDGLIGLAEVTQGNFLGRGQVVKFKTQWGGTRRTLVVSFRE' A
#
# COMPACT_ATOMS: atom_id res chain seq x y z
N MET A 1 -18.94 26.37 24.42
CA MET A 1 -19.43 25.68 23.21
C MET A 1 -18.33 24.72 22.81
N ASP A 2 -18.48 23.47 23.21
CA ASP A 2 -17.43 22.46 23.10
C ASP A 2 -17.70 21.63 21.84
N LEU A 3 -16.94 21.95 20.78
CA LEU A 3 -17.07 21.28 19.49
C LEU A 3 -16.37 19.92 19.57
N ASN A 4 -17.08 18.88 20.02
CA ASN A 4 -16.54 17.52 20.07
C ASN A 4 -16.61 16.88 18.67
N VAL A 5 -15.58 17.11 17.87
CA VAL A 5 -15.42 16.46 16.55
C VAL A 5 -15.00 15.01 16.78
N LYS A 6 -15.98 14.09 16.75
CA LYS A 6 -15.73 12.65 16.65
C LYS A 6 -15.23 12.33 15.24
N VAL A 7 -13.92 12.42 15.02
CA VAL A 7 -13.27 11.86 13.84
C VAL A 7 -13.41 10.34 13.87
N LYS A 8 -14.11 9.76 12.90
CA LYS A 8 -13.95 8.33 12.58
C LYS A 8 -12.55 8.19 11.98
N GLU A 9 -11.63 7.61 12.73
CA GLU A 9 -10.30 7.27 12.21
C GLU A 9 -10.48 6.39 10.97
N LYS A 10 -10.12 6.94 9.81
CA LYS A 10 -10.05 6.16 8.58
C LYS A 10 -8.88 5.20 8.72
N LEU A 11 -9.07 3.92 8.38
CA LEU A 11 -7.96 2.98 8.22
C LEU A 11 -6.91 3.62 7.29
N THR A 12 -5.82 4.08 7.88
CA THR A 12 -4.68 4.69 7.18
C THR A 12 -3.85 3.64 6.46
N GLY A 13 -3.99 2.38 6.89
CA GLY A 13 -3.52 1.19 6.20
C GLY A 13 -4.42 0.85 5.01
N THR A 14 -3.91 1.04 3.79
CA THR A 14 -4.49 0.50 2.57
C THR A 14 -3.71 -0.74 2.19
N LEU A 15 -4.37 -1.90 2.17
CA LEU A 15 -3.83 -3.12 1.61
C LEU A 15 -4.48 -3.33 0.24
N SER A 16 -3.68 -3.38 -0.81
CA SER A 16 -4.11 -3.64 -2.18
C SER A 16 -3.40 -4.88 -2.69
N ILE A 17 -4.18 -5.92 -2.99
CA ILE A 17 -3.68 -7.15 -3.57
C ILE A 17 -4.36 -7.28 -4.93
N GLY A 18 -3.59 -7.63 -5.95
CA GLY A 18 -4.09 -7.87 -7.29
C GLY A 18 -3.27 -8.92 -8.00
N GLY A 19 -3.72 -9.27 -9.19
CA GLY A 19 -2.97 -10.14 -10.08
C GLY A 19 -3.44 -9.96 -11.51
N GLY A 20 -2.57 -10.31 -12.44
CA GLY A 20 -2.82 -10.29 -13.87
C GLY A 20 -2.17 -11.48 -14.55
N TYR A 21 -2.54 -11.73 -15.79
CA TYR A 21 -1.93 -12.73 -16.64
C TYR A 21 -1.40 -12.03 -17.90
N SER A 22 -0.12 -12.22 -18.21
CA SER A 22 0.51 -11.69 -19.42
C SER A 22 1.03 -12.83 -20.26
N SER A 23 0.77 -12.82 -21.57
CA SER A 23 1.26 -13.86 -22.49
C SER A 23 2.79 -13.94 -22.56
N VAL A 24 3.50 -12.86 -22.17
CA VAL A 24 4.96 -12.78 -22.22
C VAL A 24 5.61 -13.14 -20.87
N ASP A 25 4.97 -12.77 -19.76
CA ASP A 25 5.53 -12.89 -18.40
C ASP A 25 4.80 -13.94 -17.55
N GLY A 26 3.74 -14.57 -18.06
CA GLY A 26 2.90 -15.51 -17.33
C GLY A 26 2.04 -14.86 -16.25
N LEU A 27 1.86 -15.56 -15.13
CA LEU A 27 1.05 -15.11 -14.01
C LEU A 27 1.80 -14.04 -13.21
N ILE A 28 1.14 -12.91 -12.97
CA ILE A 28 1.66 -11.75 -12.24
C ILE A 28 0.82 -11.56 -10.98
N GLY A 29 1.45 -11.60 -9.81
CA GLY A 29 0.88 -11.17 -8.54
C GLY A 29 1.42 -9.80 -8.14
N LEU A 30 0.57 -8.96 -7.59
CA LEU A 30 0.96 -7.68 -7.00
C LEU A 30 0.36 -7.55 -5.60
N ALA A 31 1.18 -7.18 -4.64
CA ALA A 31 0.76 -6.84 -3.28
C ALA A 31 1.35 -5.49 -2.90
N GLU A 32 0.50 -4.59 -2.44
CA GLU A 32 0.86 -3.24 -2.01
C GLU A 32 0.24 -2.99 -0.65
N VAL A 33 1.04 -2.50 0.28
CA VAL A 33 0.59 -2.01 1.57
C VAL A 33 1.06 -0.58 1.72
N THR A 34 0.11 0.32 1.98
CA THR A 34 0.36 1.73 2.25
C THR A 34 -0.15 2.03 3.64
N GLN A 35 0.68 2.61 4.50
CA GLN A 35 0.28 3.05 5.83
C GLN A 35 0.53 4.55 5.95
N GLY A 36 -0.55 5.32 5.85
CA GLY A 36 -0.52 6.78 5.89
C GLY A 36 -0.84 7.32 7.28
N ASN A 37 0.05 7.13 8.24
CA ASN A 37 0.15 7.79 9.55
C ASN A 37 0.95 6.87 10.50
N PHE A 38 2.19 6.54 10.12
CA PHE A 38 3.02 5.65 10.93
C PHE A 38 3.24 6.28 12.32
N LEU A 39 2.75 5.63 13.38
CA LEU A 39 2.85 6.07 14.78
C LEU A 39 2.27 7.46 15.09
N GLY A 40 1.30 7.97 14.31
CA GLY A 40 0.77 9.32 14.53
C GLY A 40 1.69 10.45 14.06
N ARG A 41 2.76 10.12 13.33
CA ARG A 41 3.80 11.08 12.89
C ARG A 41 3.52 11.72 11.52
N GLY A 42 2.37 11.45 10.90
CA GLY A 42 2.06 11.93 9.54
C GLY A 42 2.82 11.22 8.40
N GLN A 43 3.77 10.35 8.75
CA GLN A 43 4.60 9.63 7.79
C GLN A 43 3.79 8.59 7.02
N VAL A 44 4.03 8.54 5.71
CA VAL A 44 3.42 7.59 4.78
C VAL A 44 4.47 6.57 4.35
N VAL A 45 4.29 5.34 4.81
CA VAL A 45 5.10 4.20 4.37
C VAL A 45 4.33 3.46 3.29
N LYS A 46 4.95 3.22 2.13
CA LYS A 46 4.41 2.41 1.05
C LYS A 46 5.37 1.28 0.74
N PHE A 47 4.86 0.07 0.73
CA PHE A 47 5.58 -1.12 0.33
C PHE A 47 4.80 -1.81 -0.75
N LYS A 48 5.40 -1.95 -1.93
CA LYS A 48 4.82 -2.63 -3.08
C LYS A 48 5.76 -3.72 -3.52
N THR A 49 5.18 -4.86 -3.82
CA THR A 49 5.89 -6.03 -4.29
C THR A 49 5.11 -6.65 -5.43
N GLN A 50 5.81 -6.97 -6.50
CA GLN A 50 5.25 -7.56 -7.70
C GLN A 50 6.08 -8.79 -8.04
N TRP A 51 5.40 -9.90 -8.28
CA TRP A 51 6.02 -11.16 -8.66
C TRP A 51 5.31 -11.69 -9.90
N GLY A 52 5.96 -11.58 -11.05
CA GLY A 52 5.57 -12.16 -12.33
C GLY A 52 6.46 -13.32 -12.71
N GLY A 53 6.02 -14.13 -13.68
CA GLY A 53 6.76 -15.30 -14.13
C GLY A 53 8.16 -15.00 -14.67
N THR A 54 8.44 -13.78 -15.13
CA THR A 54 9.79 -13.33 -15.51
C THR A 54 10.37 -12.27 -14.56
N ARG A 55 9.53 -11.42 -13.95
CA ARG A 55 10.00 -10.25 -13.18
C ARG A 55 9.50 -10.20 -11.75
N ARG A 56 10.44 -10.00 -10.82
CA ARG A 56 10.17 -9.66 -9.41
C ARG A 56 10.60 -8.23 -9.16
N THR A 57 9.66 -7.36 -8.81
CA THR A 57 9.91 -5.95 -8.51
C THR A 57 9.53 -5.68 -7.07
N LEU A 58 10.45 -5.11 -6.31
CA LEU A 58 10.23 -4.64 -4.95
C LEU A 58 10.36 -3.12 -4.95
N VAL A 59 9.34 -2.41 -4.49
CA VAL A 59 9.32 -0.94 -4.40
C VAL A 59 8.99 -0.56 -2.98
N VAL A 60 9.91 0.14 -2.33
CA VAL A 60 9.71 0.73 -1.01
C VAL A 60 9.70 2.25 -1.19
N SER A 61 8.70 2.91 -0.64
CA SER A 61 8.53 4.37 -0.71
C SER A 61 8.22 4.89 0.67
N PHE A 62 9.06 5.78 1.16
CA PHE A 62 8.85 6.52 2.40
C PHE A 62 8.60 7.98 2.04
N ARG A 63 7.52 8.55 2.59
CA ARG A 63 7.22 9.98 2.49
C ARG A 63 6.95 10.52 3.88
N GLU A 64 7.60 11.61 4.21
CA GLU A 64 7.41 12.39 5.43
C GLU A 64 6.31 13.45 5.27
#